data_AF-A0A8G2C2Z4-F1
#
_entry.id   AF-A0A8G2C2Z4-F1
#
_cell.length_a   1.000
_cell.length_b   1.000
_cell.length_c   1.000
_cell.angle_alpha   90.00
_cell.angle_beta   90.00
_cell.angle_gamma   90.00
#
_symmetry.space_group_name_H-M   'P 1'
#
loop_
_entity.id
_entity.type
_entity.pdbx_description
1 polymer ?
#
loop_
_entity_poly.entity_id
_entity_poly.type
_entity_poly.pdbx_seq_one_letter_code
_entity_poly.pdbx_strand_id
1 'polypeptide(L)'
;MNPFPTICSILAEILDLDPADITPETYVIRTLKAESIDLLEIGVAMQHRLGIAVDDDLLFLKNVRIILNRAKRDNLGALSALESAYPYLPETRRQEILDDLSAGPVLQVRDLVAYAQAFPAATAGS
;
A
#
# COMPACT_ATOMS: atom_id res chain seq x y z
N MET A 1 -15.78 7.37 4.08
CA MET A 1 -15.47 7.96 2.77
C MET A 1 -14.70 6.92 1.96
N ASN A 2 -14.96 6.78 0.66
CA ASN A 2 -14.16 5.90 -0.20
C ASN A 2 -12.94 6.69 -0.72
N PRO A 3 -11.68 6.37 -0.33
CA PRO A 3 -10.51 7.15 -0.75
C PRO A 3 -10.03 6.80 -2.16
N PHE A 4 -10.57 5.76 -2.81
CA PHE A 4 -10.12 5.28 -4.12
C PHE A 4 -10.12 6.37 -5.21
N PRO A 5 -11.18 7.20 -5.41
CA PRO A 5 -11.16 8.22 -6.47
C PRO A 5 -10.03 9.23 -6.29
N THR A 6 -9.76 9.64 -5.05
CA THR A 6 -8.66 10.56 -4.73
C THR A 6 -7.30 9.91 -4.96
N ILE A 7 -7.12 8.66 -4.53
CA ILE A 7 -5.88 7.90 -4.73
C ILE A 7 -5.63 7.68 -6.23
N CYS A 8 -6.67 7.34 -7.00
CA CYS A 8 -6.58 7.20 -8.45
C CYS A 8 -6.14 8.51 -9.12
N SER A 9 -6.71 9.65 -8.73
CA SER A 9 -6.27 10.97 -9.22
C SER A 9 -4.80 11.25 -8.90
N ILE A 10 -4.36 10.94 -7.67
CA ILE A 10 -2.96 11.12 -7.24
C ILE A 10 -2.02 10.29 -8.14
N LEU A 11 -2.34 9.01 -8.33
CA LEU A 11 -1.53 8.11 -9.14
C LEU A 11 -1.50 8.54 -10.61
N ALA A 12 -2.64 8.90 -11.18
CA ALA A 12 -2.75 9.36 -12.56
C ALA A 12 -1.94 10.64 -12.81
N GLU A 13 -1.99 11.61 -11.89
CA GLU A 13 -1.27 12.87 -12.01
C GLU A 13 0.25 12.72 -11.86
N ILE A 14 0.71 11.90 -10.91
CA ILE A 14 2.15 11.74 -10.64
C ILE A 14 2.80 10.85 -11.70
N LEU A 15 2.09 9.81 -12.16
CA LEU A 15 2.64 8.84 -13.12
C LEU A 15 2.33 9.20 -14.58
N ASP A 16 1.61 10.31 -14.82
CA ASP A 16 1.15 10.75 -16.15
C ASP A 16 0.37 9.64 -16.90
N LEU A 17 -0.65 9.09 -16.23
CA LEU A 17 -1.48 7.98 -16.71
C LEU A 17 -2.95 8.37 -16.84
N ASP A 18 -3.69 7.66 -17.68
CA ASP A 18 -5.15 7.77 -17.72
C ASP A 18 -5.74 7.11 -16.45
N PRO A 19 -6.58 7.81 -15.65
CA PRO A 19 -7.30 7.22 -14.53
C PRO A 19 -8.10 5.96 -14.88
N ALA A 20 -8.54 5.82 -16.14
CA ALA A 20 -9.28 4.65 -16.62
C ALA A 20 -8.44 3.35 -16.61
N ASP A 21 -7.10 3.47 -16.66
CA ASP A 21 -6.18 2.32 -16.65
C ASP A 21 -5.83 1.85 -15.22
N ILE A 22 -6.29 2.56 -14.20
CA ILE A 22 -5.97 2.30 -12.79
C ILE A 22 -7.13 1.58 -12.12
N THR A 23 -6.95 0.28 -11.84
CA THR A 23 -7.90 -0.53 -11.07
C THR A 23 -7.39 -0.79 -9.65
N PRO A 24 -8.25 -1.18 -8.70
CA PRO A 24 -7.82 -1.55 -7.34
C PRO A 24 -6.73 -2.65 -7.32
N GLU A 25 -6.77 -3.58 -8.26
CA GLU A 25 -5.83 -4.70 -8.37
C GLU A 25 -4.54 -4.34 -9.13
N THR A 26 -4.45 -3.16 -9.74
CA THR A 26 -3.27 -2.73 -10.48
C THR A 26 -2.06 -2.62 -9.56
N TYR A 27 -0.91 -3.18 -9.97
CA TYR A 27 0.34 -3.08 -9.23
C TYR A 27 1.02 -1.74 -9.47
N VAL A 28 1.28 -1.01 -8.40
CA VAL A 28 1.87 0.35 -8.44
C VAL A 28 3.27 0.31 -9.08
N ILE A 29 4.10 -0.65 -8.67
CA ILE A 29 5.48 -0.72 -9.18
C ILE A 29 5.57 -1.60 -10.44
N ARG A 30 4.90 -2.75 -10.47
CA ARG A 30 5.03 -3.71 -11.60
C ARG A 30 4.32 -3.24 -12.86
N THR A 31 3.10 -2.71 -12.72
CA THR A 31 2.24 -2.32 -13.84
C THR A 31 2.41 -0.84 -14.15
N LEU A 32 2.24 0.04 -13.14
CA LEU A 32 2.33 1.49 -13.35
C LEU A 32 3.77 2.02 -13.44
N LYS A 33 4.78 1.17 -13.20
CA LYS A 33 6.21 1.50 -13.28
C LYS A 33 6.62 2.64 -12.34
N ALA A 34 5.94 2.80 -11.21
CA ALA A 34 6.30 3.80 -10.21
C ALA A 34 7.70 3.54 -9.65
N GLU A 35 8.55 4.55 -9.74
CA GLU A 35 9.89 4.60 -9.19
C GLU A 35 9.89 5.12 -7.75
N SER A 36 11.04 5.05 -7.08
CA SER A 36 11.15 5.48 -5.67
C SER A 36 10.78 6.95 -5.45
N ILE A 37 11.04 7.82 -6.44
CA ILE A 37 10.69 9.24 -6.39
C ILE A 37 9.18 9.41 -6.47
N ASP A 38 8.52 8.68 -7.37
CA ASP A 38 7.06 8.71 -7.52
C ASP A 38 6.38 8.25 -6.23
N LEU A 39 6.89 7.20 -5.58
CA LEU A 39 6.36 6.73 -4.29
C LEU A 39 6.43 7.83 -3.22
N LEU A 40 7.53 8.60 -3.17
CA LEU A 40 7.65 9.71 -2.24
C LEU A 40 6.58 10.78 -2.52
N GLU A 41 6.40 11.16 -3.78
CA GLU A 41 5.40 12.15 -4.17
C GLU A 41 3.97 11.66 -3.90
N ILE A 42 3.68 10.37 -4.14
CA ILE A 42 2.39 9.74 -3.84
C ILE A 42 2.11 9.82 -2.33
N GLY A 43 3.10 9.50 -1.49
CA GLY A 43 2.96 9.56 -0.03
C GLY A 43 2.63 10.98 0.44
N VAL A 44 3.37 11.97 -0.05
CA VAL A 44 3.13 13.39 0.25
C VAL A 44 1.75 13.84 -0.24
N ALA A 45 1.35 13.47 -1.45
CA ALA A 45 0.05 13.82 -2.01
C ALA A 45 -1.11 13.15 -1.25
N MET A 46 -0.96 11.89 -0.81
CA MET A 46 -1.94 11.20 0.02
C MET A 46 -2.11 11.92 1.37
N GLN A 47 -1.02 12.28 2.04
CA GLN A 47 -1.07 13.06 3.28
C GLN A 47 -1.80 14.40 3.07
N HIS A 48 -1.46 15.14 2.01
CA HIS A 48 -2.03 16.47 1.77
C HIS A 48 -3.50 16.44 1.34
N ARG A 49 -3.90 15.50 0.47
CA ARG A 49 -5.25 15.45 -0.12
C ARG A 49 -6.25 14.66 0.71
N LEU A 50 -5.81 13.67 1.46
CA LEU A 50 -6.67 12.87 2.35
C LEU A 50 -6.59 13.32 3.80
N GLY A 51 -5.59 14.13 4.18
CA GLY A 51 -5.39 14.59 5.55
C GLY A 51 -4.96 13.47 6.51
N ILE A 52 -4.44 12.36 5.99
CA ILE A 52 -4.02 11.20 6.77
C ILE A 52 -2.55 11.31 7.19
N ALA A 53 -2.19 10.70 8.32
CA ALA A 53 -0.79 10.46 8.62
C ALA A 53 -0.26 9.37 7.69
N VAL A 54 0.90 9.60 7.06
CA VAL A 54 1.54 8.63 6.17
C VAL A 54 2.81 8.09 6.83
N ASP A 55 2.86 6.77 6.93
CA ASP A 55 4.04 5.97 7.21
C ASP A 55 4.39 5.23 5.92
N ASP A 56 5.48 5.64 5.26
CA ASP A 56 5.90 5.09 3.98
C ASP A 56 6.20 3.59 4.02
N ASP A 57 6.74 3.08 5.13
CA ASP A 57 7.11 1.67 5.27
C ASP A 57 5.86 0.79 5.33
N LEU A 58 4.82 1.30 5.99
CA LEU A 58 3.51 0.67 6.04
C LEU A 58 2.75 0.85 4.73
N LEU A 59 2.63 2.08 4.22
CA LEU A 59 1.86 2.42 3.02
C LEU A 59 2.36 1.67 1.78
N PHE A 60 3.69 1.61 1.59
CA PHE A 60 4.28 1.01 0.39
C PHE A 60 4.78 -0.42 0.58
N LEU A 61 4.46 -1.06 1.71
CA LEU A 61 4.83 -2.45 2.02
C LEU A 61 6.35 -2.73 1.90
N LYS A 62 7.20 -1.72 2.18
CA LYS A 62 8.66 -1.77 1.91
C LYS A 62 9.35 -2.91 2.65
N ASN A 63 8.85 -3.27 3.83
CA ASN A 63 9.48 -4.21 4.74
C ASN A 63 8.98 -5.66 4.62
N VAL A 64 8.07 -5.98 3.70
CA VAL A 64 7.47 -7.34 3.58
C VAL A 64 8.54 -8.44 3.53
N ARG A 65 9.56 -8.30 2.68
CA ARG A 65 10.63 -9.31 2.56
C ARG A 65 11.46 -9.45 3.85
N ILE A 66 11.72 -8.34 4.53
CA ILE A 66 12.48 -8.31 5.79
C ILE A 66 11.68 -9.02 6.89
N ILE A 67 10.38 -8.71 7.00
CA ILE A 67 9.45 -9.32 7.96
C ILE A 67 9.41 -10.85 7.77
N LEU A 68 9.26 -11.30 6.52
CA LEU A 68 9.17 -12.73 6.21
C LEU A 68 10.49 -13.46 6.45
N ASN A 69 11.62 -12.84 6.11
CA ASN A 69 12.94 -13.41 6.41
C ASN A 69 13.18 -13.51 7.93
N ARG A 70 12.73 -12.53 8.72
CA ARG A 70 12.77 -12.61 10.18
C ARG A 70 11.87 -13.74 10.69
N ALA A 71 10.61 -13.78 10.25
CA ALA A 71 9.67 -14.83 10.64
C ALA A 71 10.22 -16.24 10.35
N LYS A 72 10.82 -16.43 9.17
CA LYS A 72 11.48 -17.70 8.81
C LYS A 72 12.64 -18.06 9.75
N ARG A 73 13.48 -17.09 10.13
CA ARG A 73 14.58 -17.32 11.10
C ARG A 73 14.06 -17.68 12.49
N ASP A 74 12.97 -17.06 12.88
CA ASP A 74 12.39 -17.19 14.22
C ASP A 74 11.37 -18.35 14.31
N ASN A 75 11.20 -19.13 13.23
CA ASN A 75 10.20 -20.20 13.08
C ASN A 75 8.75 -19.74 13.33
N LEU A 76 8.44 -18.50 12.95
CA LEU A 76 7.10 -17.92 12.99
C LEU A 76 6.37 -18.11 11.65
N GLY A 77 5.04 -18.24 11.71
CA GLY A 77 4.20 -18.34 10.51
C GLY A 77 4.23 -17.04 9.69
N ALA A 78 4.43 -17.16 8.37
CA ALA A 78 4.50 -16.03 7.45
C ALA A 78 3.24 -15.16 7.48
N LEU A 79 2.06 -15.79 7.47
CA LEU A 79 0.77 -15.09 7.52
C LEU A 79 0.60 -14.31 8.83
N SER A 80 0.96 -14.91 9.96
CA SER A 80 0.93 -14.26 11.27
C SER A 80 1.91 -13.08 11.36
N ALA A 81 3.10 -13.20 10.76
CA ALA A 81 4.05 -12.10 10.71
C ALA A 81 3.53 -10.92 9.88
N LEU A 82 2.85 -11.18 8.76
CA LEU A 82 2.19 -10.14 7.97
C LEU A 82 0.97 -9.56 8.67
N GLU A 83 0.19 -10.36 9.39
CA GLU A 83 -0.93 -9.87 10.20
C GLU A 83 -0.47 -8.90 11.29
N SER A 84 0.62 -9.24 11.97
CA SER A 84 1.19 -8.37 13.00
C SER A 84 1.74 -7.07 12.44
N ALA A 85 2.32 -7.07 11.22
CA ALA A 85 2.93 -5.89 10.62
C ALA A 85 1.95 -5.04 9.81
N TYR A 86 0.97 -5.68 9.16
CA TYR A 86 -0.02 -5.06 8.29
C TYR A 86 -1.45 -5.49 8.72
N PRO A 87 -1.87 -5.12 9.94
CA PRO A 87 -3.17 -5.53 10.48
C PRO A 87 -4.35 -4.92 9.71
N TYR A 88 -4.11 -3.83 8.97
CA TYR A 88 -5.13 -3.16 8.16
C TYR A 88 -5.47 -3.90 6.86
N LEU A 89 -4.63 -4.84 6.41
CA LEU A 89 -4.96 -5.69 5.26
C LEU A 89 -5.87 -6.83 5.72
N PRO A 90 -6.81 -7.31 4.88
CA PRO A 90 -7.53 -8.55 5.18
C PRO A 90 -6.62 -9.78 5.00
N GLU A 91 -6.98 -10.90 5.63
CA GLU A 91 -6.22 -12.15 5.54
C GLU A 91 -6.07 -12.63 4.10
N THR A 92 -7.15 -12.54 3.31
CA THR A 92 -7.14 -12.86 1.88
C THR A 92 -6.04 -12.10 1.15
N ARG A 93 -5.92 -10.80 1.40
CA ARG A 93 -4.89 -9.97 0.76
C ARG A 93 -3.48 -10.34 1.21
N ARG A 94 -3.29 -10.66 2.50
CA ARG A 94 -1.99 -11.14 3.00
C ARG A 94 -1.58 -12.46 2.36
N GLN A 95 -2.52 -13.39 2.14
CA GLN A 95 -2.24 -14.64 1.44
C GLN A 95 -1.83 -14.37 -0.02
N GLU A 96 -2.56 -13.51 -0.72
CA GLU A 96 -2.21 -13.13 -2.09
C GLU A 96 -0.82 -12.48 -2.20
N ILE A 97 -0.43 -11.67 -1.20
CA ILE A 97 0.93 -11.13 -1.11
C ILE A 97 1.94 -12.29 -1.06
N LEU A 98 1.74 -13.27 -0.17
CA LEU A 98 2.65 -14.41 -0.02
C LEU A 98 2.79 -15.21 -1.32
N ASP A 99 1.69 -15.43 -2.02
CA ASP A 99 1.65 -16.23 -3.26
C ASP A 99 2.40 -15.54 -4.41
N ASP A 100 2.44 -14.20 -4.43
CA ASP A 100 2.96 -13.39 -5.54
C ASP A 100 4.37 -12.80 -5.28
N LEU A 101 4.96 -13.04 -4.11
CA LEU A 101 6.29 -12.52 -3.73
C LEU A 101 7.41 -12.84 -4.73
N SER A 102 7.31 -13.98 -5.40
CA SER A 102 8.31 -14.46 -6.36
C SER A 102 8.30 -13.63 -7.64
N ALA A 103 7.18 -12.96 -7.97
CA ALA A 103 7.01 -12.19 -9.19
C ALA A 103 7.44 -10.72 -9.08
N GLY A 104 7.78 -10.24 -7.87
CA GLY A 104 8.32 -8.89 -7.65
C GLY A 104 7.62 -8.13 -6.53
N PRO A 105 7.62 -6.78 -6.58
CA PRO A 105 6.89 -5.94 -5.64
C PRO A 105 5.38 -6.18 -5.72
N VAL A 106 4.75 -6.38 -4.57
CA VAL A 106 3.35 -6.84 -4.46
C VAL A 106 2.34 -5.72 -4.27
N LEU A 107 2.80 -4.48 -4.12
CA LEU A 107 1.96 -3.32 -3.80
C LEU A 107 0.91 -3.05 -4.90
N GLN A 108 -0.36 -3.11 -4.51
CA GLN A 108 -1.51 -2.79 -5.37
C GLN A 108 -2.22 -1.52 -4.90
N VAL A 109 -3.00 -0.90 -5.80
CA VAL A 109 -3.75 0.34 -5.49
C VAL A 109 -4.71 0.14 -4.31
N ARG A 110 -5.37 -1.02 -4.20
CA ARG A 110 -6.26 -1.34 -3.07
C ARG A 110 -5.54 -1.41 -1.73
N ASP A 111 -4.23 -1.64 -1.71
CA ASP A 111 -3.44 -1.62 -0.47
C ASP A 111 -3.31 -0.18 0.05
N LEU A 112 -3.13 0.80 -0.86
CA LEU A 112 -3.15 2.23 -0.53
C LEU A 112 -4.54 2.67 0.00
N VAL A 113 -5.60 2.15 -0.62
CA VAL A 113 -6.99 2.38 -0.17
C VAL A 113 -7.21 1.81 1.22
N ALA A 114 -6.77 0.57 1.48
CA ALA A 114 -6.90 -0.08 2.78
C ALA A 114 -6.13 0.70 3.86
N TYR A 115 -4.92 1.18 3.54
CA TYR A 115 -4.16 2.05 4.43
C TYR A 115 -4.95 3.34 4.76
N ALA A 116 -5.42 4.07 3.75
CA ALA A 116 -6.17 5.31 3.96
C ALA A 116 -7.47 5.12 4.76
N GLN A 117 -8.08 3.94 4.69
CA GLN A 117 -9.25 3.59 5.49
C GLN A 117 -8.90 3.27 6.95
N ALA A 118 -7.76 2.62 7.19
CA ALA A 118 -7.32 2.25 8.53
C ALA A 118 -6.67 3.41 9.31
N PHE A 119 -6.11 4.38 8.61
CA PHE A 119 -5.49 5.57 9.19
C PHE A 119 -6.22 6.85 8.73
N PRO A 120 -7.51 7.02 9.08
CA PRO A 120 -8.26 8.20 8.66
C PRO A 120 -7.65 9.47 9.24
N ALA A 121 -7.95 10.61 8.60
CA ALA A 121 -7.56 11.92 9.12
C ALA A 121 -7.97 12.01 10.59
N ALA A 122 -7.06 12.49 11.45
CA ALA A 122 -7.42 12.81 12.81
C ALA A 122 -8.59 13.79 12.73
N THR A 123 -9.77 13.37 13.16
CA THR A 123 -10.88 14.31 13.38
C THR A 123 -10.32 15.35 14.32
N ALA A 124 -10.06 16.56 13.80
CA ALA A 124 -9.76 17.71 14.62
C ALA A 124 -10.89 17.76 15.65
N GLY A 125 -10.53 17.40 16.89
CA GLY A 125 -11.46 17.38 18.00
C GLY A 125 -12.10 18.76 18.10
N SER A 126 -13.41 18.72 18.29
CA SER A 126 -14.33 19.84 18.52
C SER A 126 -13.83 20.85 19.55
#